data_AF-A0A6L3YX54-F1
#
_entry.id   AF-A0A6L3YX54-F1
#
_cell.length_a   1.000
_cell.length_b   1.000
_cell.length_c   1.000
_cell.angle_alpha   90.00
_cell.angle_beta   90.00
_cell.angle_gamma   90.00
#
_symmetry.space_group_name_H-M   'P 1'
#
loop_
_entity.id
_entity.type
_entity.pdbx_description
1 polymer ?
#
loop_
_entity_poly.entity_id
_entity_poly.type
_entity_poly.pdbx_seq_one_letter_code
_entity_poly.pdbx_strand_id
1 'polypeptide(L)'
;MIEPSHKLKPVWHRLAHGGVLAFAGLIFAGSMIAGGPARANDLYRTEYDISIFGLSIARSAIETTVNGANYNLNGRFLTSGLARVFDDTDGTVHVTGSAVSGKVVPKSFDLAYKHGRKNKSTTIRFANGNVVSAENQPPVKKRDPWVETSPQDLLNVSDPLSALMIPAKNGRAVCDRSLSVFDGQTRAEIKLSFNGTESFTTDGFTGESVICSAKFVPISGYQKGKKAIDYLSNRSRMTISFASLGNSGIYAPVVARIGTQIGTLKIEATRFSKVN
;
A
#
# COMPACT_ATOMS: atom_id res chain seq x y z
N MET A 1 -49.42 7.59 -43.46
CA MET A 1 -50.79 7.05 -43.30
C MET A 1 -51.01 6.90 -41.81
N ILE A 2 -51.34 8.01 -41.15
CA ILE A 2 -52.66 8.34 -40.59
C ILE A 2 -52.93 7.50 -39.33
N GLU A 3 -52.75 8.17 -38.18
CA GLU A 3 -53.35 7.87 -36.89
C GLU A 3 -54.90 7.91 -37.00
N PRO A 4 -55.65 7.29 -36.07
CA PRO A 4 -56.27 8.16 -35.09
C PRO A 4 -56.42 7.57 -33.67
N SER A 5 -56.04 8.42 -32.71
CA SER A 5 -56.70 8.75 -31.45
C SER A 5 -58.07 8.12 -31.13
N HIS A 6 -58.23 7.64 -29.89
CA HIS A 6 -59.47 7.80 -29.14
C HIS A 6 -59.20 8.32 -27.72
N LYS A 7 -59.85 9.45 -27.41
CA LYS A 7 -59.83 10.17 -26.14
C LYS A 7 -61.19 10.07 -25.44
N LEU A 8 -61.12 10.14 -24.10
CA LEU A 8 -62.10 10.69 -23.13
C LEU A 8 -63.36 9.85 -22.80
N LYS A 9 -63.61 9.62 -21.49
CA LYS A 9 -64.40 10.52 -20.63
C LYS A 9 -64.46 10.06 -19.15
N PRO A 10 -64.85 10.95 -18.21
CA PRO A 10 -64.55 10.90 -16.77
C PRO A 10 -65.72 10.36 -15.94
N VAL A 11 -65.44 9.93 -14.71
CA VAL A 11 -66.48 9.74 -13.68
C VAL A 11 -66.24 10.73 -12.55
N TRP A 12 -67.16 11.68 -12.46
CA TRP A 12 -67.34 12.59 -11.35
C TRP A 12 -68.33 11.95 -10.36
N HIS A 13 -67.98 11.89 -9.08
CA HIS A 13 -68.98 11.84 -8.00
C HIS A 13 -68.75 13.02 -7.03
N ARG A 14 -69.69 13.96 -7.11
CA ARG A 14 -70.13 14.90 -6.07
C ARG A 14 -70.92 14.08 -5.00
N LEU A 15 -71.13 14.43 -3.73
CA LEU A 15 -70.95 15.61 -2.87
C LEU A 15 -71.36 15.14 -1.44
N ALA A 16 -70.82 15.78 -0.37
CA ALA A 16 -71.48 16.17 0.90
C ALA A 16 -70.39 16.27 2.00
N HIS A 17 -69.85 17.44 2.33
CA HIS A 17 -70.35 18.49 3.24
C HIS A 17 -70.80 17.99 4.63
N GLY A 18 -69.96 18.26 5.63
CA GLY A 18 -70.31 18.27 7.05
C GLY A 18 -69.18 18.69 7.98
N GLY A 19 -69.26 19.92 8.51
CA GLY A 19 -68.80 20.35 9.86
C GLY A 19 -67.28 20.41 10.10
N VAL A 20 -66.65 21.60 10.14
CA VAL A 20 -66.55 22.52 11.29
C VAL A 20 -65.68 21.95 12.44
N LEU A 21 -64.40 22.33 12.50
CA LEU A 21 -63.72 23.01 13.63
C LEU A 21 -62.18 22.93 13.53
N ALA A 22 -61.58 24.10 13.68
CA ALA A 22 -60.26 24.44 14.22
C ALA A 22 -59.27 23.31 14.54
N PHE A 23 -58.03 23.43 14.07
CA PHE A 23 -56.85 23.58 14.94
C PHE A 23 -55.64 24.04 14.12
N ALA A 24 -55.03 25.13 14.57
CA ALA A 24 -53.72 25.59 14.11
C ALA A 24 -52.66 24.51 14.42
N GLY A 25 -51.80 24.22 13.46
CA GLY A 25 -50.74 23.22 13.62
C GLY A 25 -49.81 23.18 12.41
N LEU A 26 -49.08 24.25 12.16
CA LEU A 26 -47.90 24.23 11.28
C LEU A 26 -46.83 23.37 11.97
N ILE A 27 -46.89 22.06 11.78
CA ILE A 27 -45.78 21.15 12.12
C ILE A 27 -44.77 21.27 10.98
N PHE A 28 -43.84 22.21 11.14
CA PHE A 28 -42.59 22.22 10.40
C PHE A 28 -41.79 21.00 10.88
N ALA A 29 -42.03 19.84 10.27
CA ALA A 29 -41.22 18.66 10.48
C ALA A 29 -39.82 18.95 9.89
N GLY A 30 -38.96 19.54 10.72
CA GLY A 30 -37.56 19.74 10.40
C GLY A 30 -36.93 18.38 10.15
N SER A 31 -36.64 18.09 8.89
CA SER A 31 -35.68 17.05 8.51
C SER A 31 -34.33 17.42 9.13
N MET A 32 -34.08 16.94 10.34
CA MET A 32 -32.73 16.83 10.86
C MET A 32 -32.01 15.84 9.96
N ILE A 33 -31.27 16.37 9.00
CA ILE A 33 -30.21 15.61 8.33
C ILE A 33 -29.24 15.26 9.45
N ALA A 34 -29.35 14.04 9.97
CA ALA A 34 -28.37 13.46 10.85
C ALA A 34 -27.07 13.36 10.05
N GLY A 35 -26.26 14.41 10.11
CA GLY A 35 -24.86 14.37 9.70
C GLY A 35 -24.17 13.35 10.58
N GLY A 36 -24.07 12.11 10.09
CA GLY A 36 -23.25 11.09 10.73
C GLY A 36 -21.84 11.66 10.93
N PRO A 37 -21.12 11.25 11.99
CA PRO A 37 -19.80 11.78 12.27
C PRO A 37 -18.91 11.59 11.04
N ALA A 38 -18.47 12.68 10.43
CA ALA A 38 -17.39 12.65 9.47
C ALA A 38 -16.17 12.12 10.21
N ARG A 39 -15.81 10.85 9.98
CA ARG A 39 -14.59 10.30 10.57
C ARG A 39 -13.42 11.07 9.97
N ALA A 40 -12.65 11.72 10.83
CA ALA A 40 -11.40 12.35 10.42
C ALA A 40 -10.51 11.31 9.74
N ASN A 41 -9.82 11.73 8.68
CA ASN A 41 -8.84 10.88 8.03
C ASN A 41 -7.71 10.58 9.02
N ASP A 42 -7.34 9.33 9.16
CA ASP A 42 -6.18 8.97 9.96
C ASP A 42 -4.92 9.26 9.14
N LEU A 43 -4.00 10.07 9.68
CA LEU A 43 -2.71 10.35 9.07
C LEU A 43 -1.62 9.62 9.85
N TYR A 44 -0.73 8.94 9.14
CA TYR A 44 0.42 8.25 9.69
C TYR A 44 1.68 8.77 9.04
N ARG A 45 2.72 8.99 9.84
CA ARG A 45 4.05 9.37 9.36
C ARG A 45 5.07 8.34 9.81
N THR A 46 5.81 7.82 8.85
CA THR A 46 6.93 6.91 9.07
C THR A 46 8.17 7.41 8.37
N GLU A 47 9.31 7.39 9.05
CA GLU A 47 10.60 7.78 8.48
C GLU A 47 11.58 6.64 8.70
N TYR A 48 12.49 6.42 7.75
CA TYR A 48 13.47 5.34 7.81
C TYR A 48 14.88 5.84 7.51
N ASP A 49 15.84 5.31 8.26
CA ASP A 49 17.27 5.32 7.91
C ASP A 49 17.65 4.01 7.23
N ILE A 50 18.39 4.12 6.12
CA ILE A 50 18.90 2.99 5.36
C ILE A 50 20.41 3.01 5.47
N SER A 51 21.00 1.93 6.00
CA SER A 51 22.42 1.85 6.28
C SER A 51 23.05 0.52 5.89
N ILE A 52 24.36 0.55 5.65
CA ILE A 52 25.21 -0.64 5.49
C ILE A 52 26.43 -0.43 6.39
N PHE A 53 26.78 -1.45 7.19
CA PHE A 53 27.85 -1.36 8.20
C PHE A 53 27.69 -0.18 9.19
N GLY A 54 26.44 0.23 9.46
CA GLY A 54 26.13 1.35 10.34
C GLY A 54 26.30 2.73 9.70
N LEU A 55 26.74 2.81 8.44
CA LEU A 55 26.83 4.06 7.70
C LEU A 55 25.50 4.32 6.97
N SER A 56 24.85 5.42 7.29
CA SER A 56 23.64 5.88 6.60
C SER A 56 23.96 6.18 5.13
N ILE A 57 23.24 5.54 4.22
CA ILE A 57 23.37 5.70 2.77
C ILE A 57 22.13 6.35 2.14
N ALA A 58 20.96 6.18 2.75
CA ALA A 58 19.74 6.82 2.30
C ALA A 58 18.76 7.04 3.44
N ARG A 59 17.81 7.93 3.23
CA ARG A 59 16.68 8.16 4.14
C ARG A 59 15.39 8.21 3.35
N SER A 60 14.29 7.87 4.01
CA SER A 60 12.96 8.04 3.44
C SER A 60 11.98 8.60 4.45
N ALA A 61 10.99 9.32 3.96
CA ALA A 61 9.86 9.83 4.72
C ALA A 61 8.58 9.49 3.97
N ILE A 62 7.62 8.90 4.67
CA ILE A 62 6.37 8.40 4.12
C ILE A 62 5.21 8.93 4.96
N GLU A 63 4.20 9.45 4.29
CA GLU A 63 2.92 9.82 4.86
C GLU A 63 1.83 8.94 4.29
N THR A 64 1.07 8.29 5.16
CA THR A 64 -0.07 7.45 4.77
C THR A 64 -1.34 8.04 5.34
N THR A 65 -2.26 8.41 4.47
CA THR A 65 -3.61 8.83 4.84
C THR A 65 -4.56 7.65 4.67
N VAL A 66 -5.42 7.42 5.66
CA VAL A 66 -6.45 6.39 5.65
C VAL A 66 -7.81 7.07 5.78
N ASN A 67 -8.66 6.88 4.79
CA ASN A 67 -10.03 7.38 4.76
C ASN A 67 -11.01 6.22 4.57
N GLY A 68 -11.65 5.82 5.66
CA GLY A 68 -12.49 4.63 5.70
C GLY A 68 -11.69 3.39 5.31
N ALA A 69 -12.05 2.77 4.19
CA ALA A 69 -11.34 1.61 3.66
C ALA A 69 -10.21 1.95 2.69
N ASN A 70 -10.02 3.21 2.29
CA ASN A 70 -9.00 3.59 1.30
C ASN A 70 -7.73 4.08 2.00
N TYR A 71 -6.58 3.80 1.39
CA TYR A 71 -5.31 4.39 1.80
C TYR A 71 -4.65 5.12 0.64
N ASN A 72 -3.89 6.15 0.98
CA ASN A 72 -3.06 6.92 0.06
C ASN A 72 -1.72 7.21 0.74
N LEU A 73 -0.66 6.65 0.18
CA LEU A 73 0.71 6.73 0.66
C LEU A 73 1.51 7.65 -0.26
N ASN A 74 2.15 8.66 0.32
CA ASN A 74 3.09 9.56 -0.34
C ASN A 74 4.45 9.44 0.33
N GLY A 75 5.45 9.03 -0.43
CA GLY A 75 6.81 8.86 0.07
C GLY A 75 7.82 9.67 -0.72
N ARG A 76 8.92 10.01 -0.05
CA ARG A 76 10.15 10.51 -0.66
C ARG A 76 11.33 9.74 -0.10
N PHE A 77 12.35 9.53 -0.92
CA PHE A 77 13.62 8.99 -0.49
C PHE A 77 14.76 9.74 -1.14
N LEU A 78 15.89 9.81 -0.45
CA LEU A 78 17.08 10.51 -0.90
C LEU A 78 18.34 9.82 -0.39
N THR A 79 19.42 9.96 -1.15
CA THR A 79 20.75 9.52 -0.72
C THR A 79 21.28 10.45 0.37
N SER A 80 21.88 9.89 1.41
CA SER A 80 22.32 10.61 2.62
C SER A 80 23.82 10.45 2.88
N GLY A 81 24.37 11.33 3.73
CA GLY A 81 25.73 11.21 4.24
C GLY A 81 26.82 11.22 3.16
N LEU A 82 27.89 10.45 3.41
CA LEU A 82 29.03 10.31 2.50
C LEU A 82 28.65 9.62 1.17
N ALA A 83 27.55 8.87 1.14
CA ALA A 83 27.07 8.22 -0.08
C ALA A 83 26.69 9.24 -1.16
N ARG A 84 26.29 10.46 -0.77
CA ARG A 84 25.95 11.54 -1.70
C ARG A 84 27.09 11.94 -2.64
N VAL A 85 28.34 11.72 -2.23
CA VAL A 85 29.52 12.01 -3.06
C VAL A 85 29.58 11.09 -4.28
N PHE A 86 29.00 9.89 -4.19
CA PHE A 86 29.11 8.83 -5.20
C PHE A 86 27.78 8.45 -5.83
N ASP A 87 26.66 8.75 -5.17
CA ASP A 87 25.30 8.49 -5.64
C ASP A 87 24.39 9.67 -5.27
N ASP A 88 23.71 10.25 -6.26
CA ASP A 88 22.75 11.34 -6.08
C ASP A 88 21.39 10.83 -6.56
N THR A 89 20.83 9.93 -5.76
CA THR A 89 19.53 9.33 -6.02
C THR A 89 18.49 9.91 -5.09
N ASP A 90 17.53 10.61 -5.68
CA ASP A 90 16.35 11.15 -5.03
C ASP A 90 15.10 10.70 -5.78
N GLY A 91 14.02 10.44 -5.05
CA GLY A 91 12.78 9.97 -5.66
C GLY A 91 11.55 10.16 -4.80
N THR A 92 10.41 9.95 -5.44
CA THR A 92 9.08 9.98 -4.85
C THR A 92 8.37 8.67 -5.14
N VAL A 93 7.49 8.27 -4.24
CA VAL A 93 6.60 7.13 -4.44
C VAL A 93 5.18 7.53 -4.04
N HIS A 94 4.20 7.12 -4.85
CA HIS A 94 2.79 7.32 -4.57
C HIS A 94 2.06 5.98 -4.72
N VAL A 95 1.34 5.56 -3.69
CA VAL A 95 0.62 4.29 -3.69
C VAL A 95 -0.79 4.51 -3.21
N THR A 96 -1.77 3.99 -3.94
CA THR A 96 -3.18 4.02 -3.52
C THR A 96 -3.75 2.62 -3.49
N GLY A 97 -4.74 2.42 -2.64
CA GLY A 97 -5.46 1.16 -2.57
C GLY A 97 -6.57 1.19 -1.54
N SER A 98 -6.99 0.00 -1.14
CA SER A 98 -7.98 -0.17 -0.09
C SER A 98 -7.62 -1.31 0.85
N ALA A 99 -7.84 -1.09 2.15
CA ALA A 99 -7.83 -2.10 3.20
C ALA A 99 -9.29 -2.52 3.47
N VAL A 100 -9.78 -3.54 2.76
CA VAL A 100 -11.16 -4.05 2.91
C VAL A 100 -11.12 -5.41 3.58
N SER A 101 -11.94 -5.62 4.62
CA SER A 101 -12.16 -6.94 5.25
C SER A 101 -10.88 -7.70 5.63
N GLY A 102 -9.88 -6.99 6.17
CA GLY A 102 -8.60 -7.61 6.55
C GLY A 102 -7.69 -7.96 5.37
N LYS A 103 -7.89 -7.35 4.20
CA LYS A 103 -7.00 -7.45 3.03
C LYS A 103 -6.61 -6.08 2.54
N VAL A 104 -5.32 -5.92 2.22
CA VAL A 104 -4.80 -4.76 1.49
C VAL A 104 -4.82 -5.11 0.01
N VAL A 105 -5.50 -4.27 -0.78
CA VAL A 105 -5.64 -4.42 -2.23
C VAL A 105 -5.14 -3.13 -2.89
N PRO A 106 -4.01 -3.16 -3.61
CA PRO A 106 -3.49 -1.97 -4.28
C PRO A 106 -4.35 -1.60 -5.49
N LYS A 107 -4.32 -0.32 -5.84
CA LYS A 107 -4.96 0.29 -7.02
C LYS A 107 -3.91 0.92 -7.94
N SER A 108 -2.95 1.64 -7.38
CA SER A 108 -1.85 2.25 -8.14
C SER A 108 -0.54 2.23 -7.36
N PHE A 109 0.57 2.11 -8.08
CA PHE A 109 1.92 2.32 -7.60
C PHE A 109 2.67 3.17 -8.62
N ASP A 110 3.21 4.30 -8.17
CA ASP A 110 3.93 5.26 -9.01
C ASP A 110 5.25 5.59 -8.32
N LEU A 111 6.35 5.16 -8.91
CA LEU A 111 7.70 5.45 -8.45
C LEU A 111 8.38 6.35 -9.48
N ALA A 112 8.96 7.47 -9.03
CA ALA A 112 9.77 8.34 -9.87
C ALA A 112 11.07 8.64 -9.14
N TYR A 113 12.21 8.49 -9.81
CA TYR A 113 13.50 8.76 -9.20
C TYR A 113 14.52 9.22 -10.24
N LYS A 114 15.47 10.01 -9.79
CA LYS A 114 16.58 10.49 -10.59
C LYS A 114 17.83 9.83 -10.07
N HIS A 115 18.63 9.23 -10.96
CA HIS A 115 19.95 8.70 -10.63
C HIS A 115 20.98 9.43 -11.48
N GLY A 116 21.74 10.32 -10.86
CA GLY A 116 22.60 11.27 -11.59
C GLY A 116 21.76 12.17 -12.49
N ARG A 117 21.96 12.13 -13.82
CA ARG A 117 21.16 12.93 -14.79
C ARG A 117 19.97 12.19 -15.38
N LYS A 118 19.74 10.93 -15.01
CA LYS A 118 18.74 10.07 -15.66
C LYS A 118 17.50 9.98 -14.81
N ASN A 119 16.38 10.48 -15.34
CA ASN A 119 15.06 10.27 -14.77
C ASN A 119 14.61 8.85 -15.08
N LYS A 120 14.00 8.22 -14.08
CA LYS A 120 13.39 6.91 -14.18
C LYS A 120 12.04 6.91 -13.51
N SER A 121 11.14 6.08 -14.01
CA SER A 121 9.84 5.85 -13.38
C SER A 121 9.36 4.43 -13.56
N THR A 122 8.51 4.01 -12.64
CA THR A 122 7.77 2.75 -12.68
C THR A 122 6.32 3.05 -12.30
N THR A 123 5.40 2.67 -13.17
CA THR A 123 3.97 2.87 -13.01
C THR A 123 3.29 1.51 -13.06
N ILE A 124 2.48 1.17 -12.05
CA ILE A 124 1.71 -0.07 -12.01
C ILE A 124 0.25 0.28 -11.69
N ARG A 125 -0.69 -0.33 -12.39
CA ARG A 125 -2.13 -0.21 -12.13
C ARG A 125 -2.71 -1.57 -11.86
N PHE A 126 -3.62 -1.61 -10.90
CA PHE A 126 -4.23 -2.84 -10.41
C PHE A 126 -5.75 -2.78 -10.52
N ALA A 127 -6.36 -3.92 -10.82
CA ALA A 127 -7.79 -4.14 -10.69
C ALA A 127 -8.01 -5.44 -9.91
N ASN A 128 -8.66 -5.33 -8.74
CA ASN A 128 -8.97 -6.47 -7.87
C ASN A 128 -7.75 -7.36 -7.53
N GLY A 129 -6.57 -6.74 -7.33
CA GLY A 129 -5.33 -7.45 -7.03
C GLY A 129 -4.58 -7.99 -8.26
N ASN A 130 -5.06 -7.75 -9.48
CA ASN A 130 -4.37 -8.13 -10.71
C ASN A 130 -3.71 -6.92 -11.35
N VAL A 131 -2.50 -7.05 -11.88
CA VAL A 131 -1.85 -5.98 -12.66
C VAL A 131 -2.55 -5.87 -14.02
N VAL A 132 -3.06 -4.69 -14.33
CA VAL A 132 -3.70 -4.37 -15.62
C VAL A 132 -2.80 -3.54 -16.53
N SER A 133 -1.85 -2.80 -15.96
CA SER A 133 -0.78 -2.16 -16.70
C SER A 133 0.47 -1.98 -15.84
N ALA A 134 1.64 -2.10 -16.48
CA ALA A 134 2.93 -1.84 -15.86
C ALA A 134 3.87 -1.23 -16.89
N GLU A 135 4.49 -0.10 -16.55
CA GLU A 135 5.41 0.61 -17.43
C GLU A 135 6.65 1.04 -16.65
N ASN A 136 7.81 0.90 -17.28
CA ASN A 136 9.07 1.44 -16.77
C ASN A 136 9.64 2.40 -17.81
N GLN A 137 10.09 3.56 -17.36
CA GLN A 137 10.86 4.49 -18.18
C GLN A 137 12.24 4.69 -17.54
N PRO A 138 13.35 4.48 -18.29
CA PRO A 138 13.38 3.83 -19.59
C PRO A 138 12.91 2.36 -19.49
N PRO A 139 12.49 1.74 -20.61
CA PRO A 139 12.07 0.35 -20.63
C PRO A 139 13.14 -0.60 -20.08
N VAL A 140 12.69 -1.68 -19.44
CA VAL A 140 13.56 -2.72 -18.89
C VAL A 140 14.38 -3.34 -20.02
N LYS A 141 15.71 -3.27 -19.89
CA LYS A 141 16.63 -3.94 -20.81
C LYS A 141 16.76 -5.40 -20.42
N LYS A 142 16.04 -6.28 -21.13
CA LYS A 142 16.16 -7.73 -20.98
C LYS A 142 17.51 -8.21 -21.50
N ARG A 143 18.13 -9.14 -20.79
CA ARG A 143 19.38 -9.80 -21.16
C ARG A 143 19.24 -11.27 -20.90
N ASP A 144 19.70 -12.09 -21.85
CA ASP A 144 19.61 -13.53 -21.72
C ASP A 144 20.57 -14.07 -20.63
N PRO A 145 20.21 -15.20 -19.99
CA PRO A 145 18.90 -15.86 -20.06
C PRO A 145 17.84 -15.10 -19.23
N TRP A 146 16.75 -14.66 -19.88
CA TRP A 146 15.65 -13.95 -19.22
C TRP A 146 14.48 -14.88 -18.88
N VAL A 147 13.94 -14.77 -17.68
CA VAL A 147 12.71 -15.47 -17.27
C VAL A 147 11.53 -14.55 -17.55
N GLU A 148 10.72 -14.89 -18.54
CA GLU A 148 9.59 -14.08 -18.97
C GLU A 148 8.42 -14.11 -17.98
N THR A 149 7.73 -12.97 -17.85
CA THR A 149 6.53 -12.82 -17.03
C THR A 149 5.30 -13.19 -17.85
N SER A 150 4.55 -14.18 -17.39
CA SER A 150 3.27 -14.56 -17.98
C SER A 150 2.12 -13.73 -17.41
N PRO A 151 0.95 -13.66 -18.10
CA PRO A 151 -0.24 -13.03 -17.52
C PRO A 151 -0.69 -13.65 -16.19
N GLN A 152 -0.42 -14.93 -15.94
CA GLN A 152 -0.76 -15.61 -14.69
C GLN A 152 0.08 -15.13 -13.50
N ASP A 153 1.34 -14.75 -13.75
CA ASP A 153 2.25 -14.24 -12.71
C ASP A 153 1.81 -12.88 -12.15
N LEU A 154 0.92 -12.19 -12.87
CA LEU A 154 0.40 -10.86 -12.59
C LEU A 154 -0.97 -10.87 -11.88
N LEU A 155 -1.47 -12.05 -11.51
CA LEU A 155 -2.73 -12.19 -10.78
C LEU A 155 -2.51 -12.26 -9.27
N ASN A 156 -3.39 -11.62 -8.50
CA ASN A 156 -3.37 -11.60 -7.03
C ASN A 156 -2.01 -11.18 -6.44
N VAL A 157 -1.40 -10.13 -6.99
CA VAL A 157 -0.12 -9.58 -6.55
C VAL A 157 -0.29 -8.17 -5.99
N SER A 158 0.67 -7.75 -5.18
CA SER A 158 0.77 -6.39 -4.66
C SER A 158 2.07 -5.73 -5.07
N ASP A 159 2.10 -4.40 -5.04
CA ASP A 159 3.37 -3.66 -5.09
C ASP A 159 4.19 -3.86 -3.79
N PRO A 160 5.50 -3.58 -3.80
CA PRO A 160 6.37 -3.83 -2.65
C PRO A 160 5.95 -3.15 -1.34
N LEU A 161 5.30 -1.98 -1.39
CA LEU A 161 4.88 -1.27 -0.18
C LEU A 161 3.54 -1.80 0.33
N SER A 162 2.57 -1.98 -0.57
CA SER A 162 1.26 -2.55 -0.20
C SER A 162 1.37 -3.98 0.32
N ALA A 163 2.30 -4.78 -0.21
CA ALA A 163 2.55 -6.14 0.27
C ALA A 163 3.03 -6.20 1.74
N LEU A 164 3.72 -5.16 2.22
CA LEU A 164 4.25 -5.07 3.57
C LEU A 164 3.25 -4.46 4.57
N MET A 165 2.12 -3.94 4.10
CA MET A 165 1.00 -3.57 4.96
C MET A 165 0.16 -4.80 5.25
N ILE A 166 0.31 -5.36 6.44
CA ILE A 166 -0.24 -6.65 6.81
C ILE A 166 -1.38 -6.47 7.82
N PRO A 167 -2.65 -6.68 7.42
CA PRO A 167 -3.73 -6.84 8.36
C PRO A 167 -3.53 -8.16 9.13
N ALA A 168 -3.52 -8.06 10.46
CA ALA A 168 -3.39 -9.21 11.33
C ALA A 168 -4.01 -8.93 12.71
N LYS A 169 -4.56 -9.97 13.34
CA LYS A 169 -5.12 -9.87 14.70
C LYS A 169 -4.05 -9.93 15.79
N ASN A 170 -2.89 -10.51 15.47
CA ASN A 170 -1.77 -10.66 16.38
C ASN A 170 -0.47 -10.82 15.57
N GLY A 171 0.66 -10.73 16.28
CA GLY A 171 1.98 -10.81 15.68
C GLY A 171 2.25 -12.10 14.89
N ARG A 172 1.88 -13.27 15.43
CA ARG A 172 2.15 -14.54 14.75
C ARG A 172 1.48 -14.63 13.38
N ALA A 173 0.25 -14.13 13.29
CA ALA A 173 -0.49 -14.05 12.03
C ALA A 173 0.17 -13.11 10.99
N VAL A 174 1.06 -12.20 11.40
CA VAL A 174 1.83 -11.35 10.47
C VAL A 174 2.79 -12.20 9.64
N CYS A 175 3.49 -13.15 10.27
CA CYS A 175 4.57 -13.89 9.63
C CYS A 175 4.13 -15.19 8.93
N ASP A 176 3.04 -15.82 9.34
CA ASP A 176 2.61 -17.13 8.79
C ASP A 176 1.93 -16.98 7.41
N ARG A 177 2.63 -16.38 6.42
CA ARG A 177 2.11 -16.08 5.08
C ARG A 177 3.22 -15.94 4.02
N SER A 178 2.82 -15.92 2.76
CA SER A 178 3.67 -15.50 1.64
C SER A 178 3.11 -14.21 1.02
N LEU A 179 4.00 -13.29 0.68
CA LEU A 179 3.65 -12.03 0.02
C LEU A 179 3.95 -12.15 -1.47
N SER A 180 2.91 -12.11 -2.29
CA SER A 180 3.01 -12.11 -3.74
C SER A 180 3.29 -10.69 -4.24
N VAL A 181 4.53 -10.42 -4.67
CA VAL A 181 4.98 -9.06 -5.00
C VAL A 181 5.34 -8.94 -6.48
N PHE A 182 4.86 -7.88 -7.12
CA PHE A 182 5.33 -7.45 -8.44
C PHE A 182 5.84 -6.01 -8.37
N ASP A 183 7.11 -5.79 -8.71
CA ASP A 183 7.78 -4.48 -8.56
C ASP A 183 7.76 -3.62 -9.84
N GLY A 184 7.00 -4.03 -10.86
CA GLY A 184 7.00 -3.41 -12.18
C GLY A 184 7.92 -4.11 -13.18
N GLN A 185 8.81 -4.99 -12.70
CA GLN A 185 9.65 -5.83 -13.54
C GLN A 185 9.59 -7.29 -13.10
N THR A 186 9.94 -7.55 -11.84
CA THR A 186 10.12 -8.88 -11.24
C THR A 186 8.88 -9.27 -10.46
N ARG A 187 8.41 -10.50 -10.67
CA ARG A 187 7.46 -11.18 -9.79
C ARG A 187 8.23 -12.06 -8.82
N ALA A 188 8.01 -11.88 -7.52
CA ALA A 188 8.61 -12.70 -6.48
C ALA A 188 7.64 -13.02 -5.35
N GLU A 189 7.82 -14.18 -4.71
CA GLU A 189 7.22 -14.49 -3.42
C GLU A 189 8.19 -14.11 -2.30
N ILE A 190 7.69 -13.41 -1.29
CA ILE A 190 8.40 -13.21 -0.03
C ILE A 190 7.74 -14.11 1.01
N LYS A 191 8.37 -15.23 1.31
CA LYS A 191 7.87 -16.18 2.32
C LYS A 191 8.29 -15.68 3.69
N LEU A 192 7.32 -15.38 4.54
CA LEU A 192 7.56 -14.98 5.92
C LEU A 192 7.45 -16.20 6.83
N SER A 193 8.15 -16.15 7.97
CA SER A 193 8.05 -17.16 9.03
C SER A 193 8.37 -16.51 10.36
N PHE A 194 7.56 -16.80 11.39
CA PHE A 194 7.74 -16.19 12.71
C PHE A 194 9.13 -16.48 13.29
N ASN A 195 9.79 -15.46 13.81
CA ASN A 195 11.15 -15.49 14.34
C ASN A 195 11.29 -14.72 15.67
N GLY A 196 10.20 -14.66 16.45
CA GLY A 196 10.18 -14.03 17.76
C GLY A 196 9.60 -12.61 17.78
N THR A 197 9.71 -11.98 18.93
CA THR A 197 9.32 -10.59 19.16
C THR A 197 10.45 -9.83 19.84
N GLU A 198 10.50 -8.52 19.66
CA GLU A 198 11.46 -7.64 20.32
C GLU A 198 10.79 -6.31 20.67
N SER A 199 11.15 -5.73 21.82
CA SER A 199 10.79 -4.35 22.13
C SER A 199 11.44 -3.40 21.12
N PHE A 200 10.65 -2.47 20.60
CA PHE A 200 11.08 -1.47 19.63
C PHE A 200 10.59 -0.08 20.05
N THR A 201 11.50 0.88 19.98
CA THR A 201 11.23 2.28 20.33
C THR A 201 11.81 3.18 19.25
N THR A 202 11.01 4.16 18.83
CA THR A 202 11.40 5.20 17.88
C THR A 202 10.52 6.43 18.11
N ASP A 203 10.72 7.51 17.33
CA ASP A 203 9.85 8.68 17.47
C ASP A 203 8.38 8.33 17.20
N GLY A 204 7.51 8.61 18.16
CA GLY A 204 6.08 8.33 18.12
C GLY A 204 5.64 6.88 18.29
N PHE A 205 6.56 5.94 18.60
CA PHE A 205 6.20 4.55 18.92
C PHE A 205 7.10 3.96 20.01
N THR A 206 6.46 3.25 20.94
CA THR A 206 7.12 2.37 21.90
C THR A 206 6.23 1.16 22.09
N GLY A 207 6.76 -0.04 21.86
CA GLY A 207 5.97 -1.27 21.99
C GLY A 207 6.72 -2.50 21.52
N GLU A 208 5.99 -3.60 21.40
CA GLU A 208 6.52 -4.83 20.85
C GLU A 208 6.47 -4.80 19.31
N SER A 209 7.53 -5.31 18.68
CA SER A 209 7.59 -5.62 17.27
C SER A 209 7.74 -7.13 17.07
N VAL A 210 7.26 -7.62 15.93
CA VAL A 210 7.24 -9.04 15.59
C VAL A 210 8.22 -9.30 14.48
N ILE A 211 9.19 -10.17 14.74
CA ILE A 211 10.26 -10.49 13.81
C ILE A 211 9.80 -11.64 12.92
N CYS A 212 9.76 -11.40 11.61
CA CYS A 212 9.61 -12.45 10.61
C CYS A 212 10.95 -12.71 9.93
N SER A 213 11.38 -13.97 9.88
CA SER A 213 12.35 -14.41 8.87
C SER A 213 11.70 -14.30 7.49
N ALA A 214 12.47 -13.85 6.49
CA ALA A 214 11.99 -13.68 5.13
C ALA A 214 12.83 -14.49 4.14
N LYS A 215 12.19 -15.08 3.13
CA LYS A 215 12.85 -15.74 2.01
C LYS A 215 12.32 -15.20 0.69
N PHE A 216 13.23 -14.69 -0.14
CA PHE A 216 12.95 -14.21 -1.48
C PHE A 216 12.95 -15.37 -2.47
N VAL A 217 11.87 -15.51 -3.23
CA VAL A 217 11.72 -16.54 -4.26
C VAL A 217 11.30 -15.85 -5.56
N PRO A 218 12.23 -15.61 -6.51
CA PRO A 218 11.90 -15.00 -7.78
C PRO A 218 11.09 -16.00 -8.64
N ILE A 219 10.06 -15.52 -9.31
CA ILE A 219 9.17 -16.31 -10.17
C ILE A 219 9.40 -15.95 -11.63
N SER A 220 9.34 -14.65 -11.97
CA SER A 220 9.49 -14.18 -13.35
C SER A 220 10.03 -12.75 -13.40
N GLY A 221 10.37 -12.26 -14.60
CA GLY A 221 10.75 -10.87 -14.81
C GLY A 221 12.18 -10.53 -14.37
N TYR A 222 13.09 -11.50 -14.45
CA TYR A 222 14.48 -11.33 -14.05
C TYR A 222 15.45 -12.07 -14.97
N GLN A 223 16.70 -11.63 -14.99
CA GLN A 223 17.78 -12.34 -15.64
C GLN A 223 18.27 -13.48 -14.73
N LYS A 224 18.16 -14.72 -15.20
CA LYS A 224 18.67 -15.91 -14.49
C LYS A 224 20.19 -15.86 -14.43
N GLY A 225 20.77 -16.28 -13.30
CA GLY A 225 22.23 -16.19 -13.07
C GLY A 225 22.72 -14.80 -12.65
N LYS A 226 21.80 -13.82 -12.48
CA LYS A 226 22.17 -12.50 -11.98
C LYS A 226 22.58 -12.62 -10.51
N LYS A 227 23.86 -12.40 -10.23
CA LYS A 227 24.49 -12.58 -8.90
C LYS A 227 23.65 -12.03 -7.73
N ALA A 228 23.07 -10.84 -7.88
CA ALA A 228 22.25 -10.23 -6.84
C ALA A 228 20.96 -11.04 -6.54
N ILE A 229 20.26 -11.50 -7.59
CA ILE A 229 19.05 -12.34 -7.45
C ILE A 229 19.41 -13.70 -6.85
N ASP A 230 20.47 -14.33 -7.35
CA ASP A 230 20.92 -15.63 -6.85
C ASP A 230 21.36 -15.55 -5.39
N TYR A 231 22.01 -14.45 -4.99
CA TYR A 231 22.40 -14.23 -3.61
C TYR A 231 21.16 -14.06 -2.71
N LEU A 232 20.22 -13.20 -3.10
CA LEU A 232 18.98 -12.98 -2.36
C LEU A 232 18.16 -14.27 -2.19
N SER A 233 18.13 -15.10 -3.23
CA SER A 233 17.33 -16.33 -3.24
C SER A 233 17.96 -17.47 -2.45
N ASN A 234 19.29 -17.59 -2.49
CA ASN A 234 19.98 -18.80 -2.05
C ASN A 234 20.86 -18.62 -0.81
N ARG A 235 21.32 -17.39 -0.52
CA ARG A 235 22.35 -17.13 0.50
C ARG A 235 21.98 -16.05 1.50
N SER A 236 21.11 -15.12 1.12
CA SER A 236 20.72 -14.01 1.98
C SER A 236 19.99 -14.49 3.23
N ARG A 237 20.36 -13.90 4.37
CA ARG A 237 19.57 -13.97 5.59
C ARG A 237 18.78 -12.68 5.68
N MET A 238 17.45 -12.79 5.69
CA MET A 238 16.55 -11.65 5.74
C MET A 238 15.63 -11.75 6.95
N THR A 239 15.47 -10.63 7.64
CA THR A 239 14.43 -10.46 8.67
C THR A 239 13.70 -9.16 8.44
N ILE A 240 12.41 -9.16 8.78
CA ILE A 240 11.56 -7.98 8.78
C ILE A 240 10.79 -7.98 10.11
N SER A 241 11.04 -6.99 10.96
CA SER A 241 10.30 -6.71 12.18
C SER A 241 9.12 -5.80 11.85
N PHE A 242 7.92 -6.14 12.33
CA PHE A 242 6.68 -5.40 12.08
C PHE A 242 6.09 -4.87 13.39
N ALA A 243 5.49 -3.69 13.35
CA ALA A 243 4.70 -3.13 14.45
C ALA A 243 3.32 -2.67 13.96
N SER A 244 2.34 -2.63 14.86
CA SER A 244 0.99 -2.13 14.54
C SER A 244 0.98 -0.61 14.45
N LEU A 245 0.44 -0.05 13.36
CA LEU A 245 0.22 1.39 13.22
C LEU A 245 -0.94 1.83 14.11
N GLY A 246 -0.63 2.19 15.36
CA GLY A 246 -1.64 2.49 16.38
C GLY A 246 -2.64 1.34 16.51
N ASN A 247 -3.93 1.67 16.55
CA ASN A 247 -5.03 0.70 16.71
C ASN A 247 -5.65 0.25 15.37
N SER A 248 -4.96 0.41 14.23
CA SER A 248 -5.50 0.10 12.91
C SER A 248 -5.66 -1.40 12.63
N GLY A 249 -4.93 -2.26 13.36
CA GLY A 249 -4.81 -3.69 13.04
C GLY A 249 -3.97 -3.95 11.77
N ILE A 250 -3.32 -2.93 11.22
CA ILE A 250 -2.36 -3.02 10.12
C ILE A 250 -0.95 -2.94 10.70
N TYR A 251 -0.18 -3.99 10.44
CA TYR A 251 1.24 -4.06 10.74
C TYR A 251 2.04 -3.53 9.56
N ALA A 252 3.06 -2.72 9.84
CA ALA A 252 4.02 -2.24 8.85
C ALA A 252 5.45 -2.48 9.37
N PRO A 253 6.45 -2.56 8.46
CA PRO A 253 7.82 -2.84 8.85
C PRO A 253 8.37 -1.68 9.70
N VAL A 254 9.05 -2.02 10.79
CA VAL A 254 9.84 -1.07 11.59
C VAL A 254 11.33 -1.30 11.44
N VAL A 255 11.74 -2.55 11.16
CA VAL A 255 13.14 -2.88 10.85
C VAL A 255 13.17 -3.94 9.76
N ALA A 256 14.02 -3.78 8.76
CA ALA A 256 14.38 -4.85 7.83
C ALA A 256 15.90 -5.01 7.81
N ARG A 257 16.38 -6.25 7.84
CA ARG A 257 17.79 -6.60 7.67
C ARG A 257 17.90 -7.54 6.49
N ILE A 258 18.67 -7.18 5.49
CA ILE A 258 18.82 -7.93 4.23
C ILE A 258 20.29 -8.19 4.00
N GLY A 259 20.72 -9.44 4.08
CA GLY A 259 22.06 -9.83 3.66
C GLY A 259 22.23 -9.59 2.16
N THR A 260 23.24 -8.83 1.78
CA THR A 260 23.62 -8.61 0.37
C THR A 260 25.09 -9.02 0.15
N GLN A 261 25.54 -9.04 -1.09
CA GLN A 261 26.95 -9.36 -1.40
C GLN A 261 27.94 -8.35 -0.82
N ILE A 262 27.50 -7.11 -0.54
CA ILE A 262 28.35 -6.02 -0.04
C ILE A 262 28.27 -5.85 1.48
N GLY A 263 27.32 -6.51 2.15
CA GLY A 263 27.05 -6.31 3.58
C GLY A 263 25.57 -6.47 3.92
N THR A 264 25.21 -6.28 5.19
CA THR A 264 23.80 -6.28 5.60
C THR A 264 23.22 -4.89 5.42
N LEU A 265 22.24 -4.78 4.54
CA LEU A 265 21.40 -3.59 4.42
C LEU A 265 20.42 -3.57 5.60
N LYS A 266 20.45 -2.52 6.41
CA LYS A 266 19.51 -2.28 7.49
C LYS A 266 18.60 -1.11 7.09
N ILE A 267 17.29 -1.32 7.16
CA ILE A 267 16.27 -0.28 7.02
C ILE A 267 15.58 -0.20 8.37
N GLU A 268 15.66 0.93 9.07
CA GLU A 268 15.14 1.07 10.44
C GLU A 268 14.29 2.33 10.54
N ALA A 269 13.11 2.20 11.14
CA ALA A 269 12.21 3.31 11.36
C ALA A 269 12.79 4.28 12.40
N THR A 270 13.03 5.52 12.00
CA THR A 270 13.41 6.62 12.90
C THR A 270 12.19 7.41 13.39
N ARG A 271 11.04 7.20 12.76
CA ARG A 271 9.74 7.67 13.21
C ARG A 271 8.66 6.68 12.79
N PHE A 272 7.69 6.46 13.66
CA PHE A 272 6.55 5.61 13.41
C PHE A 272 5.36 6.10 14.21
N SER A 273 4.51 6.96 13.64
CA SER A 273 3.54 7.70 14.43
C SER A 273 2.20 7.88 13.72
N LYS A 274 1.11 7.87 14.48
CA LYS A 274 -0.16 8.47 14.04
C LYS A 274 -0.09 9.97 14.33
N VAL A 275 -0.37 10.78 13.32
CA VAL A 275 -0.44 12.24 13.43
C VAL A 275 -1.89 12.59 13.77
N ASN A 276 -2.08 13.32 14.87
CA ASN A 276 -3.38 13.81 15.32
C ASN A 276 -3.77 15.11 14.60
#